data_AF-A0A1I5WFY3-F1
#
_entry.id   AF-A0A1I5WFY3-F1
#
_cell.length_a   1.000
_cell.length_b   1.000
_cell.length_c   1.000
_cell.angle_alpha   90.00
_cell.angle_beta   90.00
_cell.angle_gamma   90.00
#
_symmetry.space_group_name_H-M   'P 1'
#
loop_
_entity.id
_entity.type
_entity.pdbx_description
1 polymer ?
#
loop_
_entity_poly.entity_id
_entity_poly.type
_entity_poly.pdbx_seq_one_letter_code
_entity_poly.pdbx_strand_id
1 'polypeptide(L)' 'MEKLVAELGAAFLSADLGLTPKVREDHASYIASWIKVLKNDKRAIFTASSHAQRVADYLNGGLRLAEPQQGEAKAA' A
#
# COMPACT_ATOMS: atom_id res chain seq x y z
N MET A 1 8.26 -5.21 -11.41
CA MET A 1 8.33 -4.13 -10.41
C MET A 1 6.94 -3.73 -9.94
N GLU A 2 5.98 -3.54 -10.84
CA GLU A 2 4.58 -3.16 -10.52
C GLU A 2 3.90 -4.06 -9.48
N LYS A 3 3.98 -5.39 -9.62
CA LYS A 3 3.40 -6.33 -8.63
C LYS A 3 3.97 -6.14 -7.21
N LEU A 4 5.26 -5.80 -7.07
CA LEU A 4 5.87 -5.55 -5.77
C LEU A 4 5.34 -4.27 -5.13
N VAL A 5 5.12 -3.22 -5.93
CA VAL A 5 4.51 -1.97 -5.45
C VAL A 5 3.07 -2.19 -5.01
N ALA A 6 2.29 -2.95 -5.78
CA ALA A 6 0.89 -3.25 -5.48
C ALA A 6 0.73 -4.04 -4.17
N GLU A 7 1.58 -5.05 -3.96
CA GLU A 7 1.54 -5.91 -2.77
C GLU A 7 2.00 -5.17 -1.51
N LEU A 8 3.02 -4.33 -1.63
CA LEU A 8 3.42 -3.42 -0.54
C LEU A 8 2.32 -2.40 -0.21
N GLY A 9 1.68 -1.82 -1.24
CA GLY A 9 0.58 -0.88 -1.04
C GLY A 9 -0.63 -1.53 -0.36
N ALA A 10 -0.99 -2.74 -0.76
CA ALA A 10 -2.04 -3.52 -0.12
C ALA A 10 -1.70 -3.86 1.34
N ALA A 11 -0.43 -4.18 1.63
CA ALA A 11 0.03 -4.44 2.99
C ALA A 11 -0.03 -3.18 3.88
N PHE A 12 0.39 -2.02 3.36
CA PHE A 12 0.30 -0.74 4.08
C PHE A 12 -1.15 -0.38 4.40
N LEU A 13 -2.04 -0.45 3.39
CA LEU A 13 -3.46 -0.18 3.58
C LEU A 13 -4.11 -1.17 4.55
N SER A 14 -3.73 -2.45 4.48
CA SER A 14 -4.24 -3.46 5.41
C SER A 14 -3.83 -3.16 6.86
N ALA A 15 -2.58 -2.70 7.07
CA ALA A 15 -2.12 -2.28 8.38
C ALA A 15 -2.91 -1.07 8.91
N ASP A 16 -3.14 -0.06 8.07
CA ASP A 16 -3.90 1.14 8.43
C ASP A 16 -5.37 0.82 8.77
N LEU A 17 -5.98 -0.10 8.03
CA LEU A 17 -7.39 -0.51 8.22
C LEU A 17 -7.59 -1.61 9.27
N GLY A 18 -6.51 -2.12 9.89
CA GLY A 18 -6.58 -3.24 10.83
C GLY A 18 -7.02 -4.57 10.18
N LEU A 19 -6.82 -4.71 8.86
CA LEU A 19 -7.15 -5.91 8.10
C LEU A 19 -5.97 -6.88 8.11
N THR A 20 -6.27 -8.18 8.29
CA THR A 20 -5.26 -9.23 8.10
C THR A 20 -5.41 -9.82 6.70
N PRO A 21 -4.45 -9.55 5.78
CA PRO A 21 -4.52 -10.11 4.44
C PRO A 21 -4.34 -11.63 4.48
N LYS A 22 -5.20 -12.36 3.75
CA LYS A 22 -5.08 -13.81 3.61
C LYS A 22 -4.05 -14.13 2.54
N VAL A 23 -3.15 -15.06 2.84
CA VAL A 23 -2.22 -15.61 1.85
C VAL A 23 -3.00 -16.38 0.80
N ARG A 24 -2.77 -16.09 -0.48
CA ARG A 24 -3.29 -16.89 -1.61
C ARG A 24 -2.15 -17.63 -2.31
N GLU A 25 -2.42 -18.83 -2.80
CA GLU A 25 -1.39 -19.71 -3.39
C GLU A 25 -0.78 -19.14 -4.68
N ASP A 26 -1.52 -18.30 -5.41
CA ASP A 26 -1.05 -17.66 -6.64
C ASP A 26 0.04 -16.59 -6.42
N HIS A 27 0.25 -16.11 -5.18
CA HIS A 27 1.27 -15.11 -4.85
C HIS A 27 2.70 -15.63 -4.88
N ALA A 28 2.91 -16.94 -4.74
CA ALA A 28 4.24 -17.53 -4.70
C ALA A 28 5.01 -17.36 -6.02
N SER A 29 4.29 -17.29 -7.15
CA SER A 29 4.87 -17.26 -8.50
C SER A 29 5.73 -16.02 -8.78
N TYR A 30 5.50 -14.89 -8.09
CA TYR A 30 6.28 -13.66 -8.28
C TYR A 30 7.38 -13.45 -7.24
N ILE A 31 7.41 -14.20 -6.14
CA ILE A 31 8.42 -14.07 -5.08
C ILE A 31 9.82 -14.31 -5.64
N ALA A 32 10.00 -15.35 -6.47
CA ALA A 32 11.28 -15.64 -7.12
C ALA A 32 11.78 -14.46 -8.00
N SER A 33 10.85 -13.80 -8.70
CA SER A 33 11.16 -12.62 -9.52
C SER A 33 11.60 -11.42 -8.67
N TRP A 34 10.97 -11.20 -7.51
CA TRP A 34 11.33 -10.11 -6.61
C TRP A 34 12.67 -10.34 -5.93
N ILE A 35 12.95 -11.57 -5.50
CA ILE A 35 14.26 -11.94 -4.93
C ILE A 35 15.37 -11.62 -5.93
N LYS A 36 15.18 -11.92 -7.23
CA LYS A 36 16.15 -11.58 -8.27
C LYS A 36 16.36 -10.06 -8.40
N VAL A 37 15.28 -9.27 -8.39
CA VAL A 37 15.36 -7.80 -8.45
C VAL A 37 16.09 -7.24 -7.23
N LEU A 38 15.74 -7.70 -6.03
CA LEU A 38 16.33 -7.23 -4.77
C LEU A 38 17.81 -7.60 -4.62
N LYS A 39 18.23 -8.75 -5.17
CA LYS A 39 19.65 -9.13 -5.24
C LYS A 39 20.45 -8.25 -6.19
N ASN A 40 19.84 -7.83 -7.30
CA ASN A 40 20.49 -7.00 -8.31
C ASN A 40 20.52 -5.52 -7.93
N ASP A 41 19.52 -5.05 -7.18
CA ASP A 41 19.42 -3.66 -6.75
C ASP A 41 18.96 -3.55 -5.30
N LYS A 42 19.90 -3.19 -4.42
CA LYS A 42 19.65 -2.98 -2.99
C LYS A 42 18.73 -1.79 -2.70
N ARG A 43 18.58 -0.86 -3.66
CA ARG A 43 17.67 0.29 -3.55
C ARG A 43 16.26 -0.01 -4.04
N ALA A 44 16.05 -1.11 -4.76
CA ALA A 44 14.75 -1.45 -5.33
C ALA A 44 13.65 -1.52 -4.27
N ILE A 45 13.93 -2.01 -3.06
CA ILE A 45 12.96 -2.06 -1.97
C ILE A 45 12.51 -0.67 -1.51
N PHE A 46 13.44 0.28 -1.42
CA PHE A 46 13.15 1.65 -1.01
C PHE A 46 12.33 2.38 -2.08
N THR A 47 12.73 2.22 -3.35
CA THR A 47 11.97 2.77 -4.48
C THR A 47 10.55 2.20 -4.52
N ALA A 48 10.41 0.88 -4.38
CA ALA A 48 9.11 0.20 -4.33
C ALA A 48 8.22 0.74 -3.21
N SER A 49 8.79 0.87 -2.02
CA SER A 49 8.09 1.34 -0.82
C SER A 49 7.66 2.80 -0.96
N SER A 50 8.48 3.66 -1.56
CA SER A 50 8.13 5.06 -1.84
C SER A 50 6.93 5.17 -2.79
N HIS A 51 6.88 4.35 -3.84
CA HIS A 51 5.72 4.28 -4.73
C HIS A 51 4.49 3.71 -4.03
N ALA A 52 4.65 2.65 -3.24
CA ALA A 52 3.56 2.03 -2.50
C ALA A 52 2.94 3.00 -1.47
N GLN A 53 3.76 3.78 -0.77
CA GLN A 53 3.29 4.80 0.16
C GLN A 53 2.40 5.84 -0.54
N ARG A 54 2.81 6.33 -1.72
CA ARG A 54 1.99 7.29 -2.50
C ARG A 54 0.62 6.71 -2.89
N VAL A 55 0.57 5.42 -3.19
CA VAL A 55 -0.70 4.73 -3.49
C VAL A 55 -1.56 4.63 -2.23
N ALA A 56 -0.98 4.21 -1.10
CA ALA A 56 -1.68 4.14 0.17
C ALA A 56 -2.21 5.52 0.60
N ASP A 57 -1.38 6.57 0.52
CA ASP A 57 -1.76 7.95 0.82
C ASP A 57 -2.91 8.44 -0.07
N TYR A 58 -2.85 8.15 -1.38
CA TYR A 58 -3.91 8.50 -2.32
C TYR A 58 -5.23 7.83 -1.95
N LEU A 59 -5.21 6.53 -1.64
CA LEU A 59 -6.39 5.76 -1.26
C LEU A 59 -6.95 6.21 0.09
N ASN A 60 -6.10 6.46 1.09
CA ASN A 60 -6.49 7.00 2.39
C ASN A 60 -7.03 8.43 2.29
N GLY A 61 -6.45 9.27 1.41
CA GLY A 61 -6.96 10.61 1.11
C GLY A 61 -8.34 10.58 0.45
N GLY A 62 -8.56 9.66 -0.49
CA GLY A 62 -9.88 9.39 -1.07
C GLY A 62 -10.87 8.81 -0.06
N LEU A 63 -10.40 7.96 0.87
CA LEU A 63 -11.21 7.39 1.96
C LEU A 63 -11.64 8.47 2.97
N ARG A 64 -10.77 9.44 3.28
CA ARG A 64 -11.11 10.59 4.16
C ARG A 64 -12.12 11.55 3.54
N LEU A 65 -12.22 11.63 2.22
CA LEU A 65 -13.29 12.40 1.55
C LEU A 65 -14.66 11.69 1.63
N ALA A 66 -14.69 10.41 2.01
CA ALA A 66 -15.91 9.66 2.25
C ALA A 66 -16.42 9.77 3.71
N GLU A 67 -15.66 10.40 4.61
CA GLU A 67 -16.18 10.83 5.91
C GLU A 67 -16.90 12.18 5.73
N PRO A 68 -18.19 12.32 6.11
CA PRO A 68 -18.81 13.63 6.15
C PRO A 68 -18.03 14.49 7.14
N GLN A 69 -17.55 15.64 6.66
CA GLN A 69 -16.83 16.62 7.45
C GLN A 69 -17.76 17.16 8.55
N GLN A 70 -17.81 16.50 9.71
CA GLN A 70 -18.47 17.03 10.90
C GLN A 70 -17.63 18.20 11.43
N GLY A 71 -17.99 19.40 11.01
CA GLY A 71 -17.22 20.59 11.40
C GLY A 71 -17.75 21.96 10.95
N GLU A 72 -18.96 22.10 10.41
CA GLU A 72 -19.65 23.40 10.33
C GLU A 72 -20.84 23.40 11.30
N ALA A 73 -20.57 23.38 12.60
CA ALA A 73 -21.57 23.67 13.62
C ALA A 73 -20.93 24.13 14.94
N LYS A 74 -20.52 25.40 14.99
CA LYS A 74 -20.55 26.25 16.19
C LYS A 74 -20.46 27.71 15.71
N ALA A 75 -21.58 28.38 15.47
CA ALA A 75 -22.50 29.00 16.43
C ALA A 75 -22.11 30.45 16.75
N ALA A 76 -23.12 31.32 16.59
CA ALA A 76 -23.24 32.74 16.96
C ALA A 76 -22.54 33.77 16.06
#